data_AF-A0A7W1ZC66-F1
#
_entry.id   AF-A0A7W1ZC66-F1
#
_cell.length_a   1.000
_cell.length_b   1.000
_cell.length_c   1.000
_cell.angle_alpha   90.00
_cell.angle_beta   90.00
_cell.angle_gamma   90.00
#
_symmetry.space_group_name_H-M   'P 1'
#
loop_
_entity.id
_entity.type
_entity.pdbx_description
1 polymer ?
#
loop_
_entity_poly.entity_id
_entity_poly.type
_entity_poly.pdbx_seq_one_letter_code
_entity_poly.pdbx_strand_id
1 'polypeptide(L)'
;PFYQLNTFAGTNPTFEGYENGNSFNVVYDDLNTLEVFGELQVAVSTNFSLGVNANVYSYSNEFQQEAWNMPNLKASLFANANFTKKIYGGVNLFYVGERKDLFSRTPATSTIITLDGFLDANIHLGYRINEQLSVFAKGSNLLGDSYEKWANFPVMGIQVLAGATYKFDW
;
A
#
# COMPACT_ATOMS: atom_id res chain seq x y z
N PRO A 1 11.98 -13.74 1.26
CA PRO A 1 12.49 -13.00 2.44
C PRO A 1 11.37 -12.16 3.04
N PHE A 2 11.25 -12.15 4.36
CA PHE A 2 10.36 -11.25 5.09
C PHE A 2 11.15 -10.12 5.73
N TYR A 3 10.44 -9.02 6.02
CA TYR A 3 10.96 -7.92 6.83
C TYR A 3 10.27 -7.98 8.18
N GLN A 4 11.05 -7.91 9.25
CA GLN A 4 10.57 -7.84 10.63
C GLN A 4 11.21 -6.67 11.33
N LEU A 5 10.55 -6.12 12.35
CA LEU A 5 11.19 -5.12 13.21
C LEU A 5 12.51 -5.65 13.78
N ASN A 6 13.53 -4.78 13.75
CA ASN A 6 14.76 -5.02 14.48
C ASN A 6 14.49 -5.05 16.00
N THR A 7 15.37 -5.74 16.73
CA THR A 7 15.29 -5.77 18.19
C THR A 7 15.49 -4.35 18.72
N PHE A 8 14.54 -3.89 19.54
CA PHE A 8 14.58 -2.59 20.18
C PHE A 8 15.42 -2.66 21.45
N ALA A 9 16.59 -2.02 21.45
CA ALA A 9 17.50 -1.99 22.61
C ALA A 9 17.22 -0.81 23.57
N GLY A 10 16.42 0.18 23.15
CA GLY A 10 16.16 1.42 23.89
C GLY A 10 16.72 2.65 23.18
N THR A 11 16.68 3.81 23.84
CA THR A 11 17.20 5.09 23.32
C THR A 11 18.46 5.51 24.07
N ASN A 12 19.58 4.82 23.81
CA ASN A 12 20.90 5.18 24.35
C ASN A 12 21.80 5.67 23.20
N PRO A 13 22.50 6.82 23.32
CA PRO A 13 23.43 7.31 22.31
C PRO A 13 24.57 6.34 21.93
N THR A 14 24.82 5.30 22.74
CA THR A 14 25.82 4.26 22.45
C THR A 14 25.27 3.08 21.64
N PHE A 15 23.96 3.05 21.38
CA PHE A 15 23.33 2.01 20.56
C PHE A 15 23.39 2.36 19.08
N GLU A 16 23.33 1.32 18.26
CA GLU A 16 23.38 1.48 16.82
C GLU A 16 22.06 2.07 16.31
N GLY A 17 22.12 2.81 15.18
CA GLY A 17 20.95 3.49 14.63
C GLY A 17 19.76 2.55 14.36
N TYR A 18 20.03 1.27 14.07
CA TYR A 18 19.01 0.26 13.80
C TYR A 18 18.31 -0.28 15.07
N GLU A 19 18.82 -0.01 16.26
CA GLU A 19 18.27 -0.52 17.54
C GLU A 19 17.17 0.37 18.13
N ASN A 20 16.82 1.47 17.44
CA ASN A 20 15.83 2.46 17.88
C ASN A 20 14.37 2.05 17.58
N GLY A 21 14.12 0.82 17.11
CA GLY A 21 12.77 0.31 16.85
C GLY A 21 12.11 0.86 15.58
N ASN A 22 12.88 1.58 14.75
CA ASN A 22 12.48 2.14 13.46
C ASN A 22 13.37 1.60 12.33
N SER A 23 13.67 0.31 12.37
CA SER A 23 14.40 -0.36 11.29
C SER A 23 14.01 -1.83 11.21
N PHE A 24 14.39 -2.49 10.13
CA PHE A 24 13.96 -3.85 9.83
C PHE A 24 15.12 -4.81 9.63
N ASN A 25 14.97 -6.02 10.15
CA ASN A 25 15.79 -7.17 9.79
C ASN A 25 15.19 -7.90 8.58
N VAL A 26 16.03 -8.59 7.83
CA VAL A 26 15.59 -9.54 6.79
C VAL A 26 15.67 -10.94 7.37
N VAL A 27 14.55 -11.66 7.35
CA VAL A 27 14.52 -13.08 7.68
C VAL A 27 14.15 -13.91 6.45
N TYR A 28 14.73 -15.10 6.38
CA TYR A 28 14.52 -16.01 5.28
C TYR A 28 13.67 -17.18 5.75
N ASP A 29 12.80 -17.62 4.85
CA ASP A 29 11.93 -18.78 5.03
C ASP A 29 11.60 -19.36 3.67
N ASP A 30 11.32 -20.66 3.65
CA ASP A 30 10.75 -21.36 2.52
C ASP A 30 9.23 -21.28 2.62
N LEU A 31 8.67 -20.26 1.97
CA LEU A 31 7.26 -19.93 2.02
C LEU A 31 6.51 -20.59 0.85
N ASN A 32 5.45 -21.33 1.16
CA ASN A 32 4.42 -21.69 0.20
C ASN A 32 3.23 -20.74 0.29
N THR A 33 2.79 -20.18 -0.84
CA THR A 33 1.66 -19.25 -0.92
C THR A 33 0.59 -19.80 -1.85
N LEU A 34 -0.62 -19.94 -1.33
CA LEU A 34 -1.82 -20.09 -2.14
C LEU A 34 -2.49 -18.72 -2.29
N GLU A 35 -2.64 -18.26 -3.53
CA GLU A 35 -3.36 -17.02 -3.87
C GLU A 35 -4.61 -17.36 -4.66
N VAL A 36 -5.74 -16.79 -4.25
CA VAL A 36 -6.98 -16.76 -5.02
C VAL A 36 -7.26 -15.33 -5.42
N PHE A 37 -7.24 -15.08 -6.73
CA PHE A 37 -7.48 -13.77 -7.32
C PHE A 37 -8.81 -13.75 -8.07
N GLY A 38 -9.54 -12.65 -7.92
CA GLY A 38 -10.71 -12.33 -8.72
C GLY A 38 -10.73 -10.87 -9.13
N GLU A 39 -11.06 -10.60 -10.38
CA GLU A 39 -11.25 -9.25 -10.89
C GLU A 39 -12.49 -9.19 -11.79
N LEU A 40 -13.25 -8.10 -11.65
CA LEU A 40 -14.31 -7.73 -12.56
C LEU A 40 -14.10 -6.28 -12.99
N GLN A 41 -14.03 -6.06 -14.29
CA GLN A 41 -13.97 -4.72 -14.87
C GLN A 41 -15.06 -4.55 -15.91
N VAL A 42 -15.80 -3.45 -15.83
CA VAL A 42 -16.91 -3.13 -16.72
C VAL A 42 -16.72 -1.73 -17.30
N ALA A 43 -16.72 -1.65 -18.63
CA ALA A 43 -16.91 -0.40 -19.35
C ALA A 43 -18.41 -0.08 -19.38
N VAL A 44 -18.89 0.61 -18.34
CA VAL A 44 -20.30 1.00 -18.20
C VAL A 44 -20.72 1.93 -19.35
N SER A 45 -19.79 2.75 -19.86
CA SER A 45 -19.95 3.50 -21.10
C SER A 45 -18.59 3.75 -21.75
N THR A 46 -18.57 4.41 -22.92
CA THR A 46 -17.33 4.89 -23.55
C THR A 46 -16.55 5.87 -22.67
N ASN A 47 -17.22 6.53 -21.72
CA ASN A 47 -16.65 7.56 -20.87
C ASN A 47 -16.52 7.14 -19.40
N PHE A 48 -16.94 5.94 -19.02
CA PHE A 48 -16.95 5.51 -17.62
C PHE A 48 -16.64 4.02 -17.51
N SER A 49 -15.61 3.70 -16.72
CA SER A 49 -15.28 2.33 -16.34
C SER A 49 -15.23 2.19 -14.82
N LEU A 50 -15.67 1.02 -14.36
CA LEU A 50 -15.65 0.61 -12.97
C LEU A 50 -15.00 -0.77 -12.90
N GLY A 51 -14.14 -0.99 -11.93
CA GLY A 51 -13.56 -2.29 -11.67
C GLY A 51 -13.38 -2.55 -10.19
N VAL A 52 -13.39 -3.82 -9.84
CA VAL A 52 -13.13 -4.32 -8.50
C VAL A 52 -12.21 -5.53 -8.61
N ASN A 53 -11.26 -5.64 -7.70
CA ASN A 53 -10.46 -6.84 -7.55
C ASN A 53 -10.26 -7.22 -6.09
N ALA A 54 -9.98 -8.48 -5.86
CA ALA A 54 -9.62 -9.02 -4.56
C ALA A 54 -8.61 -10.15 -4.71
N ASN A 55 -7.65 -10.17 -3.80
CA ASN A 55 -6.69 -11.24 -3.59
C ASN A 55 -6.87 -11.79 -2.18
N VAL A 56 -7.07 -13.10 -2.07
CA VAL A 56 -7.06 -13.82 -0.80
C VAL A 56 -5.83 -14.71 -0.77
N TYR A 57 -5.06 -14.63 0.30
CA TYR A 57 -3.81 -15.36 0.47
C TYR A 57 -3.90 -16.33 1.64
N SER A 58 -3.28 -17.50 1.46
CA SER A 58 -2.95 -18.43 2.52
C SER A 58 -1.46 -18.75 2.45
N TYR A 59 -0.79 -18.66 3.60
CA TYR A 59 0.66 -18.79 3.72
C TYR A 59 0.99 -20.01 4.59
N SER A 60 1.95 -20.81 4.14
CA SER A 60 2.55 -21.90 4.92
C SER A 60 4.06 -21.71 4.96
N ASN A 61 4.59 -21.55 6.16
CA ASN A 61 6.00 -21.35 6.44
C ASN A 61 6.68 -22.65 6.84
N GLU A 62 7.97 -22.79 6.55
CA GLU A 62 8.76 -23.94 6.99
C GLU A 62 9.48 -23.65 8.31
N PHE A 63 10.03 -22.44 8.47
CA PHE A 63 10.87 -22.07 9.61
C PHE A 63 10.29 -20.94 10.46
N GLN A 64 9.62 -19.93 9.87
CA GLN A 64 9.08 -18.80 10.60
C GLN A 64 7.69 -19.10 11.17
N GLN A 65 7.40 -18.53 12.34
CA GLN A 65 6.10 -18.71 12.98
C GLN A 65 4.94 -18.07 12.21
N GLU A 66 5.19 -16.95 11.52
CA GLU A 66 4.18 -16.17 10.80
C GLU A 66 4.76 -15.63 9.49
N ALA A 67 3.91 -15.41 8.49
CA ALA A 67 4.30 -14.75 7.25
C ALA A 67 4.39 -13.23 7.49
N TRP A 68 5.52 -12.77 7.99
CA TRP A 68 5.67 -11.41 8.52
C TRP A 68 5.38 -10.34 7.48
N ASN A 69 4.59 -9.34 7.89
CA ASN A 69 4.12 -8.23 7.07
C ASN A 69 3.32 -8.64 5.81
N MET A 70 2.81 -9.88 5.76
CA MET A 70 1.98 -10.39 4.67
C MET A 70 0.49 -10.36 5.06
N PRO A 71 -0.38 -9.65 4.32
CA PRO A 71 -1.81 -9.62 4.58
C PRO A 71 -2.53 -10.81 3.91
N ASN A 72 -3.59 -11.31 4.55
CA ASN A 72 -4.38 -12.41 3.97
C ASN A 72 -5.46 -11.94 2.99
N LEU A 73 -5.75 -10.64 2.94
CA LEU A 73 -6.74 -10.05 2.04
C LEU A 73 -6.23 -8.72 1.51
N LYS A 74 -6.34 -8.53 0.19
CA LYS A 74 -6.25 -7.23 -0.46
C LYS A 74 -7.47 -7.06 -1.34
N ALA A 75 -8.07 -5.89 -1.35
CA ALA A 75 -9.19 -5.58 -2.24
C ALA A 75 -9.07 -4.15 -2.77
N SER A 76 -9.49 -3.93 -4.01
CA SER A 76 -9.51 -2.58 -4.60
C SER A 76 -10.79 -2.36 -5.39
N LEU A 77 -11.32 -1.14 -5.30
CA LEU A 77 -12.40 -0.62 -6.12
C LEU A 77 -11.86 0.60 -6.87
N PHE A 78 -11.90 0.58 -8.19
CA PHE A 78 -11.38 1.65 -9.03
C PHE A 78 -12.38 2.08 -10.08
N ALA A 79 -12.44 3.39 -10.31
CA ALA A 79 -13.32 3.97 -11.31
C ALA A 79 -12.58 5.06 -12.07
N ASN A 80 -12.81 5.13 -13.39
CA ASN A 80 -12.28 6.18 -14.25
C ASN A 80 -13.40 6.77 -15.09
N ALA A 81 -13.39 8.09 -15.24
CA ALA A 81 -14.40 8.82 -15.99
C ALA A 81 -13.77 9.92 -16.86
N ASN A 82 -14.26 10.03 -18.10
CA ASN A 82 -14.14 11.26 -18.89
C ASN A 82 -15.44 12.06 -18.68
N PHE A 83 -15.43 12.97 -17.70
CA PHE A 83 -16.59 13.82 -17.39
C PHE A 83 -16.99 14.71 -18.57
N THR A 84 -15.99 15.21 -19.30
CA THR A 84 -16.18 15.92 -20.58
C THR A 84 -15.04 15.55 -21.54
N LYS A 85 -15.05 16.07 -22.77
CA LYS A 85 -13.90 15.92 -23.69
C LYS A 85 -12.59 16.47 -23.08
N LYS A 86 -12.69 17.48 -22.21
CA LYS A 86 -11.53 18.12 -21.58
C LYS A 86 -11.23 17.60 -20.18
N ILE A 87 -12.25 17.25 -19.39
CA ILE A 87 -12.09 16.88 -17.98
C ILE A 87 -12.16 15.37 -17.83
N TYR A 88 -11.15 14.78 -17.20
CA TYR A 88 -11.11 13.35 -16.88
C TYR A 88 -10.59 13.16 -15.47
N GLY A 89 -10.89 12.01 -14.87
CA GLY A 89 -10.35 11.66 -13.57
C GLY A 89 -10.69 10.25 -13.18
N GLY A 90 -10.28 9.89 -11.98
CA GLY A 90 -10.56 8.58 -11.42
C GLY A 90 -10.27 8.51 -9.93
N VAL A 91 -10.76 7.45 -9.33
CA VAL A 91 -10.59 7.12 -7.93
C VAL A 91 -10.16 5.67 -7.81
N ASN A 92 -9.30 5.38 -6.84
CA ASN A 92 -8.90 4.05 -6.44
C ASN A 92 -9.01 3.94 -4.92
N LEU A 93 -9.99 3.20 -4.45
CA LEU A 93 -10.17 2.82 -3.05
C LEU A 93 -9.55 1.43 -2.86
N PHE A 94 -8.68 1.25 -1.87
CA PHE A 94 -8.00 -0.01 -1.63
C PHE A 94 -7.96 -0.35 -0.15
N TYR A 95 -8.09 -1.64 0.13
CA TYR A 95 -8.05 -2.22 1.45
C TYR A 95 -6.91 -3.24 1.53
N VAL A 96 -6.17 -3.20 2.62
CA VAL A 96 -5.18 -4.20 2.99
C VAL A 96 -5.53 -4.73 4.37
N GLY A 97 -5.65 -6.05 4.49
CA GLY A 97 -5.96 -6.70 5.75
C GLY A 97 -4.87 -6.58 6.80
N GLU A 98 -5.18 -7.09 7.99
CA GLU A 98 -4.24 -7.19 9.10
C GLU A 98 -2.96 -7.91 8.69
N ARG A 99 -1.86 -7.49 9.33
CA ARG A 99 -0.52 -8.06 9.12
C ARG A 99 0.10 -8.32 10.47
N LYS A 100 1.00 -9.29 10.55
CA LYS A 100 1.76 -9.56 11.78
C LYS A 100 3.20 -9.13 11.63
N ASP A 101 3.77 -8.63 12.72
CA ASP A 101 5.20 -8.37 12.87
C ASP A 101 5.67 -8.94 14.22
N LEU A 102 6.98 -8.97 14.43
CA LEU A 102 7.59 -9.46 15.65
C LEU A 102 8.28 -8.30 16.37
N PHE A 103 7.73 -7.88 17.51
CA PHE A 103 8.41 -6.93 18.38
C PHE A 103 9.32 -7.68 19.35
N SER A 104 10.58 -7.28 19.44
CA SER A 104 11.54 -7.88 20.35
C SER A 104 12.29 -6.80 21.12
N ARG A 105 12.32 -6.88 22.45
CA ARG A 105 13.14 -5.98 23.30
C ARG A 105 14.49 -6.56 23.66
N THR A 106 14.58 -7.89 23.65
CA THR A 106 15.83 -8.66 23.76
C THR A 106 15.63 -9.94 22.95
N PRO A 107 16.68 -10.59 22.41
CA PRO A 107 16.55 -11.82 21.64
C PRO A 107 15.78 -12.95 22.35
N ALA A 108 15.71 -12.91 23.69
CA ALA A 108 14.99 -13.88 24.51
C ALA A 108 13.51 -13.52 24.79
N THR A 109 13.09 -12.29 24.47
CA THR A 109 11.74 -11.78 24.74
C THR A 109 11.16 -11.11 23.51
N SER A 110 10.44 -11.89 22.70
CA SER A 110 9.71 -11.42 21.53
C SER A 110 8.20 -11.58 21.70
N THR A 111 7.43 -10.73 21.07
CA THR A 111 5.96 -10.74 21.08
C THR A 111 5.46 -10.46 19.67
N ILE A 112 4.53 -11.29 19.20
CA ILE A 112 3.85 -11.05 17.93
C ILE A 112 2.93 -9.86 18.11
N ILE A 113 3.07 -8.88 17.23
CA ILE A 113 2.18 -7.73 17.15
C ILE A 113 1.34 -7.84 15.88
N THR A 114 0.08 -7.43 15.96
CA THR A 114 -0.82 -7.33 14.81
C THR A 114 -0.93 -5.86 14.44
N LEU A 115 -0.62 -5.55 13.19
CA LEU A 115 -0.92 -4.27 12.57
C LEU A 115 -2.34 -4.35 12.01
N ASP A 116 -3.15 -3.37 12.35
CA ASP A 116 -4.50 -3.25 11.83
C ASP A 116 -4.50 -3.17 10.29
N GLY A 117 -5.57 -3.72 9.72
CA GLY A 117 -5.87 -3.48 8.31
C GLY A 117 -6.21 -2.01 8.06
N PHE A 118 -6.01 -1.54 6.84
CA PHE A 118 -6.28 -0.16 6.48
C PHE A 118 -7.08 -0.05 5.18
N LEU A 119 -7.94 0.94 5.14
CA LEU A 119 -8.69 1.37 3.96
C LEU A 119 -8.19 2.76 3.56
N ASP A 120 -7.86 2.95 2.29
CA ASP A 120 -7.33 4.21 1.81
C ASP A 120 -7.78 4.51 0.37
N ALA A 121 -7.72 5.78 -0.04
CA ALA A 121 -8.10 6.20 -1.37
C ALA A 121 -7.08 7.13 -2.03
N ASN A 122 -6.96 6.96 -3.34
CA ASN A 122 -6.23 7.84 -4.23
C ASN A 122 -7.21 8.40 -5.27
N ILE A 123 -7.06 9.67 -5.62
CA ILE A 123 -7.80 10.30 -6.72
C ILE A 123 -6.84 10.95 -7.71
N HIS A 124 -7.28 11.06 -8.96
CA HIS A 124 -6.63 11.89 -9.96
C HIS A 124 -7.66 12.66 -10.78
N LEU A 125 -7.34 13.89 -11.14
CA LEU A 125 -8.14 14.76 -11.97
C LEU A 125 -7.24 15.45 -12.98
N GLY A 126 -7.68 15.52 -14.23
CA GLY A 126 -6.95 16.17 -15.30
C GLY A 126 -7.84 16.99 -16.22
N TYR A 127 -7.22 18.00 -16.83
CA TYR A 127 -7.83 18.90 -17.80
C TYR A 127 -6.97 18.98 -19.07
N ARG A 128 -7.56 18.65 -20.21
CA ARG A 128 -6.96 18.76 -21.53
C ARG A 128 -7.14 20.19 -22.03
N ILE A 129 -6.04 20.93 -22.10
CA ILE A 129 -6.01 22.29 -22.64
C ILE A 129 -6.20 22.22 -24.16
N ASN A 130 -5.48 21.31 -24.82
CA ASN A 130 -5.64 20.95 -26.23
C ASN A 130 -5.27 19.46 -26.43
N GLU A 131 -5.09 19.03 -27.67
CA GLU A 131 -4.77 17.63 -28.01
C GLU A 131 -3.40 17.16 -27.52
N GLN A 132 -2.48 18.10 -27.28
CA GLN A 132 -1.08 17.84 -26.90
C GLN A 132 -0.80 18.19 -25.43
N LEU A 133 -1.43 19.23 -24.89
CA LEU A 133 -1.17 19.75 -23.55
C LEU A 133 -2.33 19.45 -22.59
N SER A 134 -2.00 18.85 -21.45
CA SER A 134 -2.90 18.67 -20.32
C SER A 134 -2.25 19.07 -19.00
N VAL A 135 -3.08 19.39 -18.01
CA VAL A 135 -2.68 19.58 -16.62
C VAL A 135 -3.41 18.57 -15.75
N PHE A 136 -2.81 18.17 -14.63
CA PHE A 136 -3.40 17.20 -13.72
C PHE A 136 -3.04 17.50 -12.26
N ALA A 137 -3.88 17.00 -11.37
CA ALA A 137 -3.64 16.91 -9.94
C ALA A 137 -3.98 15.49 -9.46
N LYS A 138 -3.19 15.00 -8.50
CA LYS A 138 -3.38 13.71 -7.83
C LYS A 138 -3.41 13.95 -6.33
N GLY A 139 -4.36 13.29 -5.67
CA GLY A 139 -4.41 13.18 -4.22
C GLY A 139 -4.15 11.73 -3.83
N SER A 140 -3.24 11.51 -2.88
CA SER A 140 -2.92 10.19 -2.36
C SER A 140 -3.05 10.14 -0.85
N ASN A 141 -3.35 8.95 -0.33
CA ASN A 141 -3.55 8.69 1.08
C ASN A 141 -4.66 9.55 1.70
N LEU A 142 -5.85 9.55 1.08
CA LEU A 142 -6.92 10.50 1.37
C LEU A 142 -7.89 10.06 2.47
N LEU A 143 -7.97 8.75 2.75
CA LEU A 143 -8.91 8.22 3.75
C LEU A 143 -8.19 7.59 4.94
N GLY A 144 -6.94 7.18 4.76
CA GLY A 144 -6.15 6.65 5.87
C GLY A 144 -5.74 7.76 6.82
N ASP A 145 -6.13 7.62 8.09
CA ASP A 145 -5.29 8.10 9.20
C ASP A 145 -3.88 7.51 9.03
N SER A 146 -2.85 8.07 9.65
CA SER A 146 -1.44 7.66 9.51
C SER A 146 -1.19 6.17 9.83
N TYR A 147 -1.58 5.28 8.92
CA TYR A 147 -1.54 3.84 9.11
C TYR A 147 -0.12 3.35 8.94
N GLU A 148 0.17 2.27 9.64
CA GLU A 148 1.48 1.67 9.61
C GLU A 148 1.58 0.70 8.44
N LYS A 149 2.37 1.08 7.43
CA LYS A 149 2.72 0.15 6.34
C LYS A 149 3.62 -0.98 6.86
N TRP A 150 4.40 -0.68 7.88
CA TRP A 150 5.15 -1.61 8.69
C TRP A 150 5.17 -1.06 10.12
N ALA A 151 5.40 -1.90 11.12
CA ALA A 151 5.30 -1.45 12.51
C ALA A 151 6.30 -0.32 12.76
N ASN A 152 5.88 0.73 13.46
CA ASN A 152 6.62 1.98 13.69
C ASN A 152 6.99 2.77 12.41
N PHE A 153 6.36 2.47 11.27
CA PHE A 153 6.53 3.19 10.02
C PHE A 153 5.17 3.65 9.47
N PRO A 154 4.67 4.79 9.98
CA PRO A 154 3.47 5.40 9.45
C PRO A 154 3.71 5.86 8.01
N VAL A 155 2.70 5.73 7.17
CA VAL A 155 2.72 6.39 5.87
C VAL A 155 2.75 7.91 6.05
N MET A 156 3.33 8.61 5.08
CA MET A 156 3.07 10.05 4.95
C MET A 156 1.56 10.23 4.76
N GLY A 157 0.96 11.21 5.46
CA GLY A 157 -0.46 11.51 5.35
C GLY A 157 -0.88 12.00 3.95
N ILE A 158 -1.86 12.90 3.88
CA ILE A 158 -2.36 13.39 2.59
C ILE A 158 -1.22 13.97 1.73
N GLN A 159 -1.08 13.42 0.52
CA GLN A 159 -0.09 13.85 -0.46
C GLN A 159 -0.80 14.43 -1.68
N VAL A 160 -0.28 15.55 -2.19
CA VAL A 160 -0.80 16.21 -3.39
C VAL A 160 0.32 16.39 -4.40
N LEU A 161 0.07 15.96 -5.64
CA LEU A 161 0.98 16.13 -6.78
C LEU A 161 0.23 16.79 -7.92
N ALA A 162 0.73 17.92 -8.42
CA ALA A 162 0.19 18.57 -9.62
C ALA A 162 1.28 18.67 -10.70
N GLY A 163 0.87 18.59 -11.97
CA GLY A 163 1.80 18.65 -13.09
C GLY A 163 1.11 18.94 -14.41
N ALA A 164 1.92 19.06 -15.46
CA ALA A 164 1.47 19.17 -16.83
C ALA A 164 2.10 18.05 -17.67
N THR A 165 1.38 17.60 -18.68
CA THR A 165 1.84 16.60 -19.65
C THR A 165 1.77 17.19 -21.05
N TYR A 166 2.84 17.03 -21.82
CA TYR A 166 2.86 17.37 -23.23
C TYR A 166 3.10 16.11 -24.06
N LYS A 167 2.16 15.79 -24.95
CA LYS A 167 2.23 14.67 -25.88
C LYS A 167 2.79 15.17 -27.21
N PHE A 168 3.92 14.60 -27.63
CA PHE A 168 4.48 14.81 -28.98
C PHE A 168 3.83 13.79 -29.92
N ASP A 169 3.14 14.27 -30.96
CA ASP A 169 2.73 13.43 -32.09
C ASP A 169 3.76 13.59 -33.21
N TRP A 170 4.23 12.44 -33.75
CA TRP A 170 5.03 12.33 -34.97
C TRP A 170 4.28 11.52 -36.01
#